data_AF-K9SPC4-F1
#
_entry.id   AF-K9SPC4-F1
#
_cell.length_a   1.000
_cell.length_b   1.000
_cell.length_c   1.000
_cell.angle_alpha   90.00
_cell.angle_beta   90.00
_cell.angle_gamma   90.00
#
_symmetry.space_group_name_H-M   'P 1'
#
loop_
_entity.id
_entity.type
_entity.pdbx_description
1 polymer ?
#
loop_
_entity_poly.entity_id
_entity_poly.type
_entity_poly.pdbx_seq_one_letter_code
_entity_poly.pdbx_strand_id
1 'polypeptide(L)'
;MQRQKINLPIAFILIWLGLSLIIFQPGKAIAHALNIQYESTSAIMINVDDGGVALTDAQVNVFAPNDQTEPWLQGKTDSKGDFLFIPDAMIPGDWQVQVRQVGHAGEVIIPIASIANAPEPVVDPAKDSNSDLEESPKVTQDPVNANDAEVETSPAIAIDPVATETSNVATTSGGTATYSPMQKGVMIASVLWGCVGTALFFWRRK
;
A
#
# COMPACT_ATOMS: atom_id res chain seq x y z
N MET A 1 -38.79 -42.89 -59.34
CA MET A 1 -37.80 -42.92 -58.24
C MET A 1 -36.52 -42.22 -58.69
N GLN A 2 -36.37 -40.94 -58.35
CA GLN A 2 -35.17 -40.15 -58.66
C GLN A 2 -34.11 -40.43 -57.58
N ARG A 3 -33.03 -41.14 -57.95
CA ARG A 3 -31.89 -41.38 -57.06
C ARG A 3 -31.12 -40.07 -56.92
N GLN A 4 -31.16 -39.45 -55.73
CA GLN A 4 -30.32 -38.30 -55.43
C GLN A 4 -28.84 -38.69 -55.60
N LYS A 5 -28.19 -38.15 -56.63
CA LYS A 5 -26.75 -38.23 -56.81
C LYS A 5 -26.13 -37.24 -55.83
N ILE A 6 -25.73 -37.72 -54.66
CA ILE A 6 -24.94 -36.92 -53.73
C ILE A 6 -23.65 -36.59 -54.47
N ASN A 7 -23.44 -35.30 -54.77
CA ASN A 7 -22.26 -34.85 -55.47
C ASN A 7 -21.05 -35.11 -54.55
N LEU A 8 -20.23 -36.09 -54.94
CA LEU A 8 -18.99 -36.45 -54.26
C LEU A 8 -18.14 -35.23 -53.79
N PRO A 9 -17.97 -34.13 -54.57
CA PRO A 9 -17.25 -32.96 -54.07
C PRO A 9 -17.96 -32.20 -52.94
N ILE A 10 -19.29 -32.23 -52.87
CA ILE A 10 -20.07 -31.59 -51.79
C ILE A 10 -19.89 -32.39 -50.49
N ALA A 11 -19.86 -33.72 -50.56
CA ALA A 11 -19.59 -34.56 -49.40
C ALA A 11 -18.19 -34.30 -48.82
N PHE A 12 -17.16 -34.16 -49.66
CA PHE A 12 -15.81 -33.81 -49.21
C PHE A 12 -15.73 -32.42 -48.59
N ILE A 13 -16.44 -31.43 -49.14
CA ILE A 13 -16.50 -30.07 -48.56
C ILE A 13 -17.18 -30.09 -47.20
N LEU A 14 -18.28 -30.83 -47.03
CA LEU A 14 -18.97 -30.93 -45.74
C LEU A 14 -18.15 -31.69 -44.69
N ILE A 15 -17.39 -32.72 -45.11
CA ILE A 15 -16.47 -33.45 -44.24
C ILE A 15 -15.33 -32.53 -43.77
N TRP A 16 -14.73 -31.76 -44.69
CA TRP A 16 -13.67 -30.80 -44.34
C TRP A 16 -14.18 -29.64 -43.48
N LEU A 17 -15.39 -29.13 -43.74
CA LEU A 17 -16.02 -28.08 -42.95
C LEU A 17 -16.33 -28.58 -41.53
N GLY A 18 -16.86 -29.81 -41.41
CA GLY A 18 -17.12 -30.45 -40.12
C GLY A 18 -15.84 -30.72 -39.33
N LEU A 19 -14.77 -31.16 -39.99
CA LEU A 19 -13.48 -31.39 -39.35
C LEU A 19 -12.84 -30.07 -38.86
N SER A 20 -12.91 -29.02 -39.67
CA SER A 20 -12.40 -27.69 -39.32
C SER A 20 -13.10 -27.09 -38.10
N LEU A 21 -14.43 -27.30 -37.99
CA LEU A 21 -15.22 -26.82 -36.85
C LEU A 21 -14.87 -27.54 -35.54
N ILE A 22 -14.41 -28.79 -35.59
CA ILE A 22 -13.98 -29.54 -34.41
C ILE A 22 -12.59 -29.09 -33.93
N ILE A 23 -11.73 -28.62 -34.84
CA ILE A 23 -10.35 -28.17 -34.50
C ILE A 23 -10.35 -26.77 -33.86
N PHE A 24 -11.38 -25.96 -34.11
CA PHE A 24 -11.50 -24.60 -33.57
C PHE A 24 -12.22 -24.58 -32.21
N GLN A 25 -11.72 -25.34 -31.22
CA GLN A 25 -12.18 -25.22 -29.85
C GLN A 25 -11.56 -23.95 -29.22
N PRO A 26 -12.34 -22.99 -28.69
CA PRO A 26 -11.78 -21.89 -27.94
C PRO A 26 -11.03 -22.45 -26.72
N GLY A 27 -9.71 -22.26 -26.70
CA GLY A 27 -8.88 -22.67 -25.56
C GLY A 27 -9.38 -22.02 -24.27
N LYS A 28 -9.30 -22.75 -23.16
CA LYS A 28 -9.62 -22.22 -21.82
C LYS A 28 -8.66 -21.07 -21.53
N ALA A 29 -9.11 -19.83 -21.68
CA ALA A 29 -8.34 -18.66 -21.27
C ALA A 29 -8.23 -18.68 -19.74
N ILE A 30 -7.01 -18.84 -19.23
CA ILE A 30 -6.73 -18.73 -17.80
C ILE A 30 -6.66 -17.23 -17.48
N ALA A 31 -7.81 -16.66 -17.12
CA ALA A 31 -7.84 -15.35 -16.50
C ALA A 31 -7.15 -15.47 -15.13
N HIS A 32 -6.07 -14.71 -14.94
CA HIS A 32 -5.41 -14.59 -13.64
C HIS A 32 -6.24 -13.59 -12.83
N ALA A 33 -7.09 -14.07 -11.93
CA ALA A 33 -7.82 -13.22 -11.00
C ALA A 33 -6.91 -12.87 -9.81
N LEU A 34 -6.89 -11.60 -9.41
CA LEU A 34 -6.23 -11.18 -8.18
C LEU A 34 -7.12 -11.53 -6.99
N ASN A 35 -6.58 -12.23 -6.00
CA ASN A 35 -7.20 -12.40 -4.70
C ASN A 35 -6.66 -11.29 -3.79
N ILE A 36 -7.52 -10.33 -3.41
CA ILE A 36 -7.15 -9.22 -2.54
C ILE A 36 -7.78 -9.49 -1.18
N GLN A 37 -6.94 -9.59 -0.16
CA GLN A 37 -7.35 -9.65 1.24
C GLN A 37 -6.85 -8.39 1.94
N TYR A 38 -7.65 -7.86 2.86
CA TYR A 38 -7.30 -6.69 3.66
C TYR A 38 -7.69 -6.93 5.11
N GLU A 39 -6.97 -6.29 6.01
CA GLU A 39 -7.25 -6.26 7.44
C GLU A 39 -7.14 -4.80 7.91
N SER A 40 -8.09 -4.36 8.71
CA SER A 40 -8.07 -3.02 9.29
C SER A 40 -7.31 -3.05 10.61
N THR A 41 -6.33 -2.16 10.76
CA THR A 41 -5.53 -2.03 11.99
C THR A 41 -5.43 -0.56 12.41
N SER A 42 -5.26 -0.33 13.71
CA SER A 42 -5.04 1.01 14.27
C SER A 42 -3.58 1.41 14.07
N ALA A 43 -3.37 2.54 13.40
CA ALA A 43 -2.04 3.12 13.22
C ALA A 43 -1.87 4.34 14.15
N ILE A 44 -0.63 4.56 14.59
CA ILE A 44 -0.25 5.75 15.33
C ILE A 44 0.54 6.68 14.41
N MET A 45 0.08 7.92 14.33
CA MET A 45 0.77 9.00 13.63
C MET A 45 1.33 9.96 14.68
N ILE A 46 2.62 10.25 14.57
CA ILE A 46 3.23 11.39 15.25
C ILE A 46 3.49 12.49 14.22
N ASN A 47 3.32 13.74 14.64
CA ASN A 47 3.74 14.91 13.88
C ASN A 47 4.89 15.58 14.64
N VAL A 48 5.94 15.94 13.92
CA VAL A 48 7.15 16.53 14.49
C VAL A 48 7.41 17.86 13.80
N ASP A 49 7.36 18.94 14.58
CA ASP A 49 7.66 20.29 14.14
C ASP A 49 8.57 21.03 15.15
N ASP A 50 9.30 22.02 14.66
CA ASP A 50 10.01 23.00 15.48
C ASP A 50 9.39 24.38 15.24
N GLY A 51 8.64 24.89 16.22
CA GLY A 51 7.97 26.18 16.13
C GLY A 51 6.96 26.28 14.98
N GLY A 52 6.29 25.17 14.64
CA GLY A 52 5.35 25.08 13.52
C GLY A 52 6.00 24.78 12.16
N VAL A 53 7.32 24.61 12.10
CA VAL A 53 8.02 24.17 10.90
C VAL A 53 8.21 22.65 10.96
N ALA A 54 7.55 21.95 10.04
CA ALA A 54 7.66 20.49 9.92
C ALA A 54 9.13 20.03 9.82
N LEU A 55 9.51 19.09 10.67
CA LEU A 55 10.82 18.47 10.65
C LEU A 55 10.82 17.32 9.65
N THR A 56 11.23 17.58 8.41
CA THR A 56 11.37 16.56 7.35
C THR A 56 12.63 15.72 7.56
N ASP A 57 12.56 14.42 7.25
CA ASP A 57 13.70 13.48 7.31
C ASP A 57 14.33 13.35 8.72
N ALA A 58 13.61 13.72 9.78
CA ALA A 58 14.05 13.51 11.15
C ALA A 58 14.06 12.01 11.46
N GLN A 59 15.14 11.52 12.05
CA GLN A 59 15.28 10.10 12.41
C GLN A 59 14.30 9.75 13.52
N VAL A 60 13.54 8.68 13.34
CA VAL A 60 12.59 8.15 14.33
C VAL A 60 13.02 6.74 14.73
N ASN A 61 13.08 6.48 16.03
CA ASN A 61 13.27 5.16 16.63
C ASN A 61 12.08 4.86 17.54
N VAL A 62 11.41 3.74 17.29
CA VAL A 62 10.28 3.24 18.08
C VAL A 62 10.75 2.04 18.87
N PHE A 63 10.57 2.08 20.18
CA PHE A 63 10.89 1.01 21.11
C PHE A 63 9.60 0.39 21.65
N ALA A 64 9.56 -0.94 21.65
CA ALA A 64 8.41 -1.68 22.14
C ALA A 64 8.47 -1.83 23.67
N PRO A 65 7.33 -1.99 24.37
CA PRO A 65 7.30 -2.11 25.83
C PRO A 65 8.14 -3.26 26.40
N ASN A 66 8.37 -4.30 25.61
CA ASN A 66 9.14 -5.49 25.99
C ASN A 66 10.67 -5.35 25.78
N ASP A 67 11.12 -4.34 25.01
CA ASP A 67 12.54 -4.03 24.81
C ASP A 67 12.74 -2.53 24.53
N GLN A 68 13.31 -1.82 25.50
CA GLN A 68 13.62 -0.39 25.41
C GLN A 68 15.07 -0.08 24.99
N THR A 69 15.85 -1.12 24.64
CA THR A 69 17.27 -0.97 24.30
C THR A 69 17.54 -1.12 22.80
N GLU A 70 16.74 -1.95 22.12
CA GLU A 70 16.79 -2.11 20.67
C GLU A 70 15.54 -1.50 20.02
N PRO A 71 15.69 -0.58 19.04
CA PRO A 71 14.53 -0.05 18.32
C PRO A 71 13.79 -1.16 17.58
N TRP A 72 12.52 -1.34 17.90
CA TRP A 72 11.61 -2.25 17.20
C TRP A 72 11.36 -1.79 15.75
N LEU A 73 11.25 -0.48 15.54
CA LEU A 73 11.11 0.12 14.21
C LEU A 73 11.95 1.40 14.12
N GLN A 74 12.60 1.59 12.99
CA GLN A 74 13.30 2.83 12.66
C GLN A 74 12.80 3.39 11.34
N GLY A 75 12.80 4.70 11.23
CA GLY A 75 12.40 5.37 10.00
C GLY A 75 12.67 6.86 10.04
N LYS A 76 11.98 7.59 9.17
CA LYS A 76 12.09 9.05 9.08
C LYS A 76 10.73 9.68 8.90
N THR A 77 10.56 10.88 9.44
CA THR A 77 9.39 11.72 9.15
C THR A 77 9.33 12.11 7.67
N ASP A 78 8.12 12.27 7.14
CA ASP A 78 7.89 12.73 5.78
C ASP A 78 8.04 14.26 5.63
N SER A 79 7.73 14.78 4.44
CA SER A 79 7.81 16.23 4.13
C SER A 79 6.91 17.13 4.98
N LYS A 80 5.94 16.56 5.71
CA LYS A 80 5.04 17.26 6.62
C LYS A 80 5.42 17.08 8.09
N GLY A 81 6.50 16.35 8.36
CA GLY A 81 6.90 15.99 9.72
C GLY A 81 6.12 14.79 10.27
N ASP A 82 5.33 14.10 9.44
CA ASP A 82 4.53 12.97 9.88
C ASP A 82 5.36 11.68 9.86
N PHE A 83 5.20 10.85 10.89
CA PHE A 83 5.67 9.47 10.91
C PHE A 83 4.55 8.55 11.39
N LEU A 84 4.25 7.51 10.61
CA LEU A 84 3.18 6.56 10.87
C LEU A 84 3.77 5.18 11.14
N PHE A 85 3.33 4.54 12.22
CA PHE A 85 3.62 3.13 12.48
C PHE A 85 2.39 2.41 13.03
N ILE A 86 2.36 1.10 12.85
CA ILE A 86 1.31 0.22 13.40
C ILE A 86 1.99 -0.60 14.50
N PRO A 87 1.65 -0.40 15.79
CA PRO A 87 2.23 -1.17 16.87
C PRO A 87 1.78 -2.64 16.79
N ASP A 88 2.60 -3.56 17.31
CA ASP A 88 2.16 -4.94 17.48
C ASP A 88 1.09 -5.01 18.58
N ALA A 89 -0.12 -5.37 18.16
CA ALA A 89 -1.30 -5.54 19.00
C ALA A 89 -1.11 -6.54 20.16
N MET A 90 -0.17 -7.48 20.01
CA MET A 90 0.14 -8.48 21.04
C MET A 90 1.08 -7.96 22.13
N ILE A 91 1.62 -6.73 21.97
CA ILE A 91 2.57 -6.10 22.91
C ILE A 91 1.93 -4.83 23.50
N PRO A 92 1.01 -4.98 24.49
CA PRO A 92 0.47 -3.83 25.19
C PRO A 92 1.52 -3.20 26.10
N GLY A 93 1.35 -1.91 26.40
CA GLY A 93 2.20 -1.16 27.31
C GLY A 93 2.64 0.18 26.74
N ASP A 94 3.71 0.72 27.31
CA ASP A 94 4.25 2.02 26.99
C ASP A 94 5.25 1.93 25.83
N TRP A 95 4.82 2.37 24.66
CA TRP A 95 5.67 2.45 23.48
C TRP A 95 6.42 3.78 23.49
N GLN A 96 7.74 3.73 23.36
CA GLN A 96 8.57 4.93 23.38
C GLN A 96 9.00 5.28 21.96
N VAL A 97 8.82 6.54 21.58
CA VAL A 97 9.23 7.05 20.27
C VAL A 97 10.22 8.18 20.47
N GLN A 98 11.44 7.97 19.99
CA GLN A 98 12.50 8.96 20.00
C GLN A 98 12.66 9.55 18.61
N VAL A 99 12.72 10.87 18.54
CA VAL A 99 12.95 11.62 17.30
C VAL A 99 14.23 12.42 17.43
N ARG A 100 15.08 12.37 16.41
CA ARG A 100 16.35 13.07 16.37
C ARG A 100 16.60 13.71 15.01
N GLN A 101 16.90 14.99 15.04
CA GLN A 101 17.47 15.75 13.92
C GLN A 101 18.64 16.58 14.46
N VAL A 102 19.53 17.06 13.60
CA VAL A 102 20.70 17.83 14.05
C VAL A 102 20.25 18.99 14.94
N GLY A 103 20.71 19.02 16.19
CA GLY A 103 20.36 20.04 17.19
C GLY A 103 18.99 19.89 17.86
N HIS A 104 18.16 18.93 17.45
CA HIS A 104 16.79 18.75 17.95
C HIS A 104 16.55 17.28 18.32
N ALA A 105 16.13 17.02 19.56
CA ALA A 105 15.74 15.69 20.01
C ALA A 105 14.46 15.77 20.83
N GLY A 106 13.57 14.81 20.61
CA GLY A 106 12.30 14.69 21.32
C GLY A 106 12.00 13.24 21.63
N GLU A 107 11.19 13.02 22.64
CA GLU A 107 10.73 11.70 23.06
C GLU A 107 9.26 11.78 23.49
N VAL A 108 8.48 10.77 23.11
CA VAL A 108 7.09 10.61 23.53
C VAL A 108 6.83 9.16 23.93
N ILE A 109 5.99 9.00 24.96
CA ILE A 109 5.50 7.69 25.42
C ILE A 109 4.04 7.58 25.03
N ILE A 110 3.68 6.48 24.36
CA ILE A 110 2.35 6.23 23.84
C ILE A 110 1.81 4.96 24.51
N PRO A 111 0.84 5.09 25.44
CA PRO A 111 0.27 3.93 26.13
C PRO A 111 -0.70 3.20 25.20
N ILE A 112 -0.48 1.90 25.01
CA ILE A 112 -1.35 1.02 24.22
C ILE A 112 -1.96 -0.05 25.12
N ALA A 113 -3.29 -0.06 25.20
CA ALA A 113 -4.03 -1.04 26.00
C ALA A 113 -4.01 -2.43 25.35
N SER A 114 -4.09 -3.47 26.18
CA SER A 114 -4.33 -4.84 25.71
C SER A 114 -5.72 -4.93 25.08
N ILE A 115 -5.82 -5.57 23.91
CA ILE A 115 -7.09 -5.84 23.22
C ILE A 115 -7.99 -6.78 24.06
N ALA A 116 -7.45 -7.42 25.10
CA ALA A 116 -8.23 -8.19 26.07
C ALA A 116 -9.08 -7.34 27.03
N ASN A 117 -8.87 -6.01 27.10
CA ASN A 117 -9.56 -5.09 28.01
C ASN A 117 -10.21 -3.90 27.28
N ALA A 118 -10.58 -4.05 26.00
CA ALA A 118 -11.56 -3.12 25.42
C ALA A 118 -12.82 -3.18 26.30
N PRO A 119 -13.35 -2.04 26.79
CA PRO A 119 -14.60 -2.04 27.53
C PRO A 119 -15.62 -2.79 26.69
N GLU A 120 -16.24 -3.84 27.26
CA GLU A 120 -17.41 -4.46 26.63
C GLU A 120 -18.38 -3.34 26.22
N PRO A 121 -19.02 -3.41 25.05
CA PRO A 121 -20.01 -2.42 24.66
C PRO A 121 -21.00 -2.31 25.81
N VAL A 122 -21.03 -1.14 26.45
CA VAL A 122 -21.92 -0.85 27.58
C VAL A 122 -23.34 -0.97 27.05
N VAL A 123 -23.92 -2.16 27.19
CA VAL A 123 -25.36 -2.36 27.08
C VAL A 123 -25.90 -1.81 28.39
N ASP A 124 -26.23 -0.53 28.42
CA ASP A 124 -26.91 0.10 29.56
C ASP A 124 -28.26 -0.60 29.82
N PRO A 125 -28.46 -1.28 30.97
CA PRO A 125 -29.77 -1.41 31.55
C PRO A 125 -29.90 -0.31 32.62
N ALA A 126 -30.63 0.74 32.27
CA ALA A 126 -31.08 1.82 33.15
C ALA A 126 -31.03 1.53 34.66
N LYS A 127 -30.36 2.40 35.45
CA LYS A 127 -30.92 2.98 36.70
C LYS A 127 -29.98 4.02 37.34
N ASP A 128 -30.44 5.27 37.33
CA ASP A 128 -30.66 6.13 38.51
C ASP A 128 -29.70 5.96 39.71
N SER A 129 -28.91 7.00 40.01
CA SER A 129 -28.83 7.63 41.35
C SER A 129 -27.73 8.69 41.42
N ASN A 130 -28.12 9.86 41.91
CA ASN A 130 -27.26 10.93 42.43
C ASN A 130 -26.09 10.41 43.28
N SER A 131 -24.93 11.02 43.14
CA SER A 131 -24.16 11.47 44.31
C SER A 131 -23.23 12.62 43.93
N ASP A 132 -23.50 13.73 44.59
CA ASP A 132 -22.68 14.91 44.82
C ASP A 132 -21.18 14.65 44.91
N LEU A 133 -20.37 15.49 44.26
CA LEU A 133 -19.12 16.03 44.82
C LEU A 133 -18.77 17.34 44.08
N GLU A 134 -19.25 18.46 44.61
CA GLU A 134 -18.62 19.75 44.38
C GLU A 134 -17.37 19.90 45.28
N GLU A 135 -16.38 20.59 44.72
CA GLU A 135 -15.42 21.49 45.38
C GLU A 135 -14.08 20.95 45.92
N SER A 136 -13.02 21.28 45.17
CA SER A 136 -11.73 21.70 45.73
C SER A 136 -11.00 22.57 44.71
N PRO A 137 -10.62 23.81 45.08
CA PRO A 137 -9.30 24.28 44.69
C PRO A 137 -8.62 25.15 45.75
N LYS A 138 -7.37 24.83 46.10
CA LYS A 138 -6.36 25.82 46.54
C LYS A 138 -4.96 25.19 46.50
N VAL A 139 -4.16 25.45 45.46
CA VAL A 139 -3.09 26.48 45.41
C VAL A 139 -2.13 26.39 46.60
N THR A 140 -0.86 26.11 46.33
CA THR A 140 0.29 26.90 46.81
C THR A 140 1.50 26.63 45.91
N GLN A 141 1.92 27.69 45.23
CA GLN A 141 3.24 27.84 44.63
C GLN A 141 4.25 28.09 45.74
N ASP A 142 5.50 27.67 45.56
CA ASP A 142 6.64 28.61 45.60
C ASP A 142 7.96 27.93 45.19
N PRO A 143 8.97 28.73 44.78
CA PRO A 143 9.97 28.38 43.77
C PRO A 143 11.34 28.05 44.38
N VAL A 144 12.40 28.24 43.58
CA VAL A 144 13.84 28.29 43.93
C VAL A 144 14.59 26.97 43.67
N ASN A 145 15.45 26.90 42.64
CA ASN A 145 16.86 27.30 42.79
C ASN A 145 17.63 27.18 41.46
N ALA A 146 18.57 28.10 41.29
CA ALA A 146 19.53 28.17 40.21
C ALA A 146 20.85 27.46 40.59
N ASN A 147 21.59 27.09 39.54
CA ASN A 147 23.06 27.12 39.39
C ASN A 147 23.73 25.80 38.99
N ASP A 148 24.77 26.03 38.16
CA ASP A 148 25.98 25.23 37.85
C ASP A 148 26.00 24.75 36.38
N ALA A 149 26.71 25.43 35.45
CA ALA A 149 28.18 25.42 35.21
C ALA A 149 28.63 24.03 34.69
N GLU A 150 29.39 23.78 33.60
CA GLU A 150 30.35 24.44 32.71
C GLU A 150 30.40 23.59 31.39
N VAL A 151 30.48 24.16 30.18
CA VAL A 151 31.69 24.32 29.33
C VAL A 151 32.59 23.07 29.19
N GLU A 152 32.62 22.44 28.00
CA GLU A 152 33.85 22.25 27.19
C GLU A 152 33.64 21.56 25.82
N THR A 153 34.07 22.29 24.78
CA THR A 153 34.82 21.93 23.56
C THR A 153 34.51 20.72 22.65
N SER A 154 34.35 21.07 21.36
CA SER A 154 34.41 20.27 20.12
C SER A 154 35.75 19.52 19.92
N PRO A 155 35.82 18.53 18.99
CA PRO A 155 36.30 18.88 17.65
C PRO A 155 35.58 18.17 16.48
N ALA A 156 35.68 18.83 15.33
CA ALA A 156 35.19 18.47 14.01
C ALA A 156 35.80 17.18 13.43
N ILE A 157 35.01 16.47 12.60
CA ILE A 157 35.51 15.56 11.56
C ILE A 157 34.80 15.91 10.25
N ALA A 158 35.58 16.32 9.27
CA ALA A 158 35.19 16.50 7.88
C ALA A 158 35.61 15.27 7.07
N ILE A 159 34.70 14.66 6.29
CA ILE A 159 35.03 13.83 5.12
C ILE A 159 33.94 13.98 4.04
N ASP A 160 34.32 14.72 2.99
CA ASP A 160 33.98 14.73 1.56
C ASP A 160 32.56 14.48 0.95
N PRO A 161 32.24 15.20 -0.16
CA PRO A 161 31.00 15.07 -0.93
C PRO A 161 31.15 14.10 -2.12
N VAL A 162 30.23 13.13 -2.28
CA VAL A 162 30.15 12.38 -3.55
C VAL A 162 28.74 11.81 -3.82
N ALA A 163 28.40 11.86 -5.10
CA ALA A 163 27.29 11.22 -5.81
C ALA A 163 25.88 11.83 -5.66
N THR A 164 25.63 12.79 -6.56
CA THR A 164 24.34 13.07 -7.17
C THR A 164 23.74 11.80 -7.78
N GLU A 165 22.63 11.31 -7.24
CA GLU A 165 21.72 10.43 -7.97
C GLU A 165 20.40 11.17 -8.24
N THR A 166 20.27 11.60 -9.49
CA THR A 166 19.03 12.03 -10.13
C THR A 166 18.01 10.89 -10.10
N SER A 167 17.05 10.95 -9.17
CA SER A 167 15.89 10.06 -9.20
C SER A 167 14.83 10.66 -10.11
N ASN A 168 14.63 9.99 -11.25
CA ASN A 168 13.75 10.43 -12.33
C ASN A 168 12.28 10.41 -11.87
N VAL A 169 11.60 11.52 -12.15
CA VAL A 169 10.15 11.69 -12.04
C VAL A 169 9.47 10.66 -12.95
N ALA A 170 8.85 9.63 -12.34
CA ALA A 170 7.98 8.71 -13.07
C ALA A 170 6.65 9.42 -13.36
N THR A 171 6.55 10.01 -14.55
CA THR A 171 5.29 10.44 -15.15
C THR A 171 4.38 9.23 -15.35
N THR A 172 3.32 9.12 -14.54
CA THR A 172 2.21 8.18 -14.73
C THR A 172 1.48 8.50 -16.04
N SER A 173 1.89 7.84 -17.12
CA SER A 173 1.19 7.86 -18.41
C SER A 173 0.10 6.80 -18.40
N GLY A 174 -1.14 7.21 -18.68
CA GLY A 174 -2.32 6.34 -18.75
C GLY A 174 -2.09 5.11 -19.61
N GLY A 175 -2.40 3.95 -19.05
CA GLY A 175 -2.18 2.64 -19.66
C GLY A 175 -2.95 2.46 -20.96
N THR A 176 -2.26 2.63 -22.08
CA THR A 176 -2.63 1.93 -23.31
C THR A 176 -2.20 0.48 -23.11
N ALA A 177 -3.16 -0.46 -23.16
CA ALA A 177 -2.88 -1.88 -23.02
C ALA A 177 -1.83 -2.29 -24.08
N THR A 178 -0.60 -2.49 -23.63
CA THR A 178 0.52 -2.84 -24.50
C THR A 178 0.39 -4.31 -24.84
N TYR A 179 -0.28 -4.61 -25.95
CA TYR A 179 -0.44 -5.98 -26.43
C TYR A 179 0.92 -6.57 -26.83
N SER A 180 1.15 -7.84 -26.49
CA SER A 180 2.40 -8.53 -26.82
C SER A 180 2.60 -8.59 -28.34
N PRO A 181 3.86 -8.65 -28.83
CA PRO A 181 4.13 -8.76 -30.26
C PRO A 181 3.39 -9.94 -30.93
N MET A 182 3.27 -11.07 -30.23
CA MET A 182 2.50 -12.23 -30.69
C MET A 182 1.00 -11.95 -30.76
N GLN A 183 0.45 -11.25 -29.77
CA GLN A 183 -0.97 -10.88 -29.75
C GLN A 183 -1.33 -9.93 -30.91
N LYS A 184 -0.46 -8.95 -31.19
CA LYS A 184 -0.60 -8.06 -32.36
C LYS A 184 -0.53 -8.84 -33.68
N GLY A 185 0.38 -9.82 -33.78
CA GLY A 185 0.50 -10.69 -34.95
C GLY A 185 -0.79 -11.46 -35.26
N VAL A 186 -1.42 -12.05 -34.24
CA VAL A 186 -2.67 -12.80 -34.40
C VAL A 186 -3.84 -11.91 -34.83
N MET A 187 -3.94 -10.69 -34.29
CA MET A 187 -4.97 -9.72 -34.68
C MET A 187 -4.85 -9.36 -36.17
N ILE A 188 -3.63 -9.06 -36.63
CA ILE A 188 -3.36 -8.69 -38.03
C ILE A 188 -3.66 -9.87 -38.96
N ALA A 189 -3.23 -11.08 -38.62
CA ALA A 189 -3.46 -12.27 -39.42
C ALA A 189 -4.96 -12.58 -39.60
N SER A 190 -5.76 -12.39 -38.55
CA SER A 190 -7.21 -12.63 -38.58
C SER A 190 -7.94 -11.67 -39.50
N VAL A 191 -7.56 -10.38 -39.48
CA VAL A 191 -8.13 -9.36 -40.37
C VAL A 191 -7.77 -9.65 -41.83
N LEU A 192 -6.49 -9.95 -42.12
CA LEU A 192 -6.06 -10.29 -43.48
C LEU A 192 -6.79 -11.52 -44.03
N TRP A 193 -6.95 -12.56 -43.21
CA TRP A 193 -7.68 -13.77 -43.62
C TRP A 193 -9.17 -13.48 -43.91
N GLY A 194 -9.83 -12.66 -43.08
CA GLY A 194 -11.21 -12.22 -43.32
C GLY A 194 -11.39 -11.45 -44.62
N CYS A 195 -10.45 -10.57 -44.96
CA CYS A 195 -10.45 -9.83 -46.23
C CYS A 195 -10.25 -10.78 -47.43
N VAL A 196 -9.32 -11.73 -47.35
CA VAL A 196 -9.08 -12.72 -48.41
C VAL A 196 -10.29 -13.61 -48.63
N GLY A 197 -10.93 -14.08 -47.55
CA GLY A 197 -12.16 -14.88 -47.63
C GLY A 197 -13.30 -14.12 -48.32
N THR A 198 -13.47 -12.84 -47.98
CA THR A 198 -14.46 -11.97 -48.62
C THR A 198 -14.15 -11.76 -50.11
N ALA A 199 -12.88 -11.51 -50.46
CA ALA A 199 -12.48 -11.35 -51.86
C ALA A 199 -12.71 -12.62 -52.69
N LEU A 200 -12.37 -13.80 -52.15
CA LEU A 200 -12.61 -15.09 -52.80
C LEU A 200 -14.10 -15.42 -52.94
N PHE A 201 -14.92 -15.04 -51.95
CA PHE A 201 -16.37 -15.20 -52.00
C PHE A 201 -16.99 -14.45 -53.18
N PHE A 202 -16.53 -13.23 -53.44
CA PHE A 202 -16.98 -12.45 -54.60
C PHE A 202 -16.38 -12.93 -55.92
N TRP A 203 -15.16 -13.46 -55.93
CA TRP A 203 -14.52 -13.98 -57.13
C TRP A 203 -15.21 -15.25 -57.66
N ARG A 204 -15.68 -16.13 -56.77
CA ARG A 204 -16.31 -17.41 -57.18
C ARG A 204 -17.70 -17.25 -57.80
N ARG A 205 -18.26 -16.04 -57.88
CA ARG A 205 -19.63 -15.79 -58.36
C ARG A 205 -19.74 -15.30 -59.81
N LYS A 206 -18.71 -15.53 -60.63
CA LYS A 206 -18.78 -15.40 -62.10
C LYS A 206 -18.74 -16.76 -62.77
#